data_AF-A0A1Y6G2G4-F1
#
_entry.id   AF-A0A1Y6G2G4-F1
#
_cell.length_a   1.000
_cell.length_b   1.000
_cell.length_c   1.000
_cell.angle_alpha   90.00
_cell.angle_beta   90.00
_cell.angle_gamma   90.00
#
_symmetry.space_group_name_H-M   'P 1'
#
loop_
_entity.id
_entity.type
_entity.pdbx_description
1 polymer ?
#
loop_
_entity_poly.entity_id
_entity_poly.type
_entity_poly.pdbx_seq_one_letter_code
_entity_poly.pdbx_strand_id
1 'polypeptide(L)'
;MKTTINKPAKIGSYNAEDVQFLLKDLSDIKLEDSTENRELMVQSGVHYSESLPIEYQPPKAYVDLFWETLQEYKQKVALCIGVVAEQIYQSKGDRAVLVSLARAGTPVGILIKRYIHMNYHVLLPHYSVSIIRDRGIDENALQYILRQHPEADIQFVDGWTGKGAISLELTKACHDYQQKYGINLDDTLAVIADPGYCTTLFGTREDFLIPSACLNSTVSGLVSRTVLNDQYIGKDEFHGAKYYEELIPVDVSNEYIDLISNEFVNIAGEAAEMATHKENEKIETGFLGMEDVKRIQSEFEIESTHYIKPGVGETTRVLLRRVPWKILMRDPSSPFVKHILMLAEEKGVDVVPYPNLKYLCCGLIKSVKGIKK
;
A
#
# COMPACT_ATOMS: atom_id res chain seq x y z
N MET A 1 -2.73 32.15 21.54
CA MET A 1 -3.19 30.74 21.34
C MET A 1 -1.95 29.87 21.47
N LYS A 2 -1.94 28.87 22.36
CA LYS A 2 -0.85 27.87 22.37
C LYS A 2 -1.03 27.04 21.09
N THR A 3 -0.19 27.26 20.09
CA THR A 3 -0.06 26.36 18.95
C THR A 3 0.43 25.03 19.52
N THR A 4 -0.48 24.07 19.68
CA THR A 4 -0.10 22.69 19.98
C THR A 4 0.73 22.21 18.80
N ILE A 5 2.04 22.10 18.99
CA ILE A 5 2.91 21.56 17.95
C ILE A 5 2.61 20.07 17.88
N ASN A 6 2.03 19.61 16.77
CA ASN A 6 1.88 18.18 16.52
C ASN A 6 3.25 17.52 16.61
N LYS A 7 3.33 16.43 17.36
CA LYS A 7 4.53 15.61 17.46
C LYS A 7 4.25 14.25 16.84
N PRO A 8 5.26 13.58 16.27
CA PRO A 8 5.13 12.20 15.85
C PRO A 8 4.59 11.35 17.00
N ALA A 9 3.57 10.55 16.73
CA ALA A 9 3.04 9.63 17.72
C ALA A 9 3.97 8.43 17.89
N LYS A 10 4.10 7.95 19.12
CA LYS A 10 4.78 6.68 19.42
C LYS A 10 3.78 5.53 19.30
N ILE A 11 3.25 5.35 18.09
CA ILE A 11 2.34 4.27 17.76
C ILE A 11 3.00 3.25 16.86
N GLY A 12 2.53 2.01 16.92
CA GLY A 12 3.02 0.92 16.10
C GLY A 12 4.21 0.17 16.69
N SER A 13 4.53 -0.97 16.08
CA SER A 13 5.56 -1.90 16.57
C SER A 13 6.94 -1.74 15.93
N TYR A 14 7.09 -0.86 14.94
CA TYR A 14 8.38 -0.58 14.31
C TYR A 14 9.28 0.28 15.20
N ASN A 15 10.60 0.18 15.00
CA ASN A 15 11.57 1.02 15.67
C ASN A 15 11.41 2.50 15.23
N ALA A 16 11.51 3.44 16.17
CA ALA A 16 11.47 4.88 15.89
C ALA A 16 12.62 5.37 15.00
N GLU A 17 13.73 4.62 14.95
CA GLU A 17 14.82 4.87 14.00
C GLU A 17 14.45 4.46 12.57
N ASP A 18 13.57 3.47 12.40
CA ASP A 18 13.12 3.01 11.08
C ASP A 18 12.05 3.94 10.52
N VAL A 19 11.10 4.42 11.34
CA VAL A 19 10.00 5.28 10.91
C VAL A 19 9.43 6.16 12.02
N GLN A 20 9.02 7.38 11.68
CA GLN A 20 8.20 8.24 12.54
C GLN A 20 6.78 8.36 11.99
N PHE A 21 5.77 8.01 12.80
CA PHE A 21 4.37 8.18 12.41
C PHE A 21 3.91 9.62 12.65
N LEU A 22 3.55 10.31 11.57
CA LEU A 22 2.90 11.62 11.62
C LEU A 22 1.38 11.41 11.58
N LEU A 23 0.89 10.74 12.62
CA LEU A 23 -0.52 10.38 12.78
C LEU A 23 -0.93 10.69 14.21
N LYS A 24 -2.16 11.15 14.41
CA LYS A 24 -2.75 11.27 15.74
C LYS A 24 -3.11 9.89 16.27
N ASP A 25 -2.73 9.61 17.51
CA ASP A 25 -3.12 8.37 18.19
C ASP A 25 -4.60 8.41 18.58
N LEU A 26 -5.38 7.48 18.04
CA LEU A 26 -6.80 7.29 18.31
C LEU A 26 -7.09 5.95 19.00
N SER A 27 -6.08 5.29 19.59
CA SER A 27 -6.20 3.94 20.16
C SER A 27 -7.28 3.83 21.23
N ASP A 28 -7.47 4.88 22.04
CA ASP A 28 -8.50 4.96 23.08
C ASP A 28 -9.91 5.28 22.55
N ILE A 29 -10.05 5.57 21.25
CA ILE A 29 -11.33 5.92 20.62
C ILE A 29 -11.95 4.67 19.97
N LYS A 30 -13.22 4.41 20.25
CA LYS A 30 -13.97 3.33 19.58
C LYS A 30 -14.37 3.79 18.18
N LEU A 31 -13.68 3.30 17.15
CA LEU A 31 -13.90 3.63 15.74
C LEU A 31 -14.34 2.42 14.93
N GLU A 32 -14.11 1.22 15.45
CA GLU A 32 -14.37 -0.04 14.81
C GLU A 32 -15.86 -0.36 14.82
N ASP A 33 -16.39 -0.69 13.65
CA ASP A 33 -17.78 -1.09 13.48
C ASP A 33 -17.92 -2.22 12.45
N SER A 34 -19.05 -2.91 12.53
CA SER A 34 -19.43 -4.01 11.65
C SER A 34 -19.49 -3.58 10.18
N THR A 35 -19.32 -4.53 9.26
CA THR A 35 -19.37 -4.25 7.82
C THR A 35 -20.72 -3.66 7.44
N GLU A 36 -21.79 -4.21 8.00
CA GLU A 36 -23.18 -3.82 7.75
C GLU A 36 -23.44 -2.37 8.18
N ASN A 37 -23.06 -2.00 9.41
CA ASN A 37 -23.24 -0.62 9.89
C ASN A 37 -22.41 0.37 9.09
N ARG A 38 -21.17 0.03 8.75
CA ARG A 38 -20.31 0.91 7.95
C ARG A 38 -20.85 1.11 6.55
N GLU A 39 -21.41 0.08 5.92
CA GLU A 39 -22.09 0.20 4.64
C GLU A 39 -23.33 1.13 4.74
N LEU A 40 -24.10 1.04 5.82
CA LEU A 40 -25.22 1.96 6.08
C LEU A 40 -24.74 3.41 6.25
N MET A 41 -23.67 3.64 7.01
CA MET A 41 -23.09 4.97 7.23
C MET A 41 -22.57 5.60 5.94
N VAL A 42 -21.89 4.81 5.11
CA VAL A 42 -21.44 5.26 3.79
C VAL A 42 -22.61 5.59 2.88
N GLN A 43 -23.70 4.81 2.93
CA GLN A 43 -24.93 5.12 2.19
C GLN A 43 -25.64 6.38 2.70
N SER A 44 -25.50 6.72 3.99
CA SER A 44 -26.00 7.97 4.56
C SER A 44 -25.08 9.19 4.34
N GLY A 45 -23.99 9.03 3.57
CA GLY A 45 -23.08 10.12 3.20
C GLY A 45 -21.88 10.32 4.11
N VAL A 46 -21.68 9.47 5.11
CA VAL A 46 -20.49 9.50 5.97
C VAL A 46 -19.30 8.91 5.22
N HIS A 47 -18.14 9.55 5.29
CA HIS A 47 -16.98 9.06 4.54
C HIS A 47 -16.40 7.80 5.19
N TYR A 48 -15.93 6.84 4.39
CA TYR A 48 -15.46 5.55 4.91
C TYR A 48 -14.27 5.66 5.87
N SER A 49 -13.52 6.77 5.80
CA SER A 49 -12.36 7.07 6.65
C SER A 49 -12.74 7.56 8.05
N GLU A 50 -14.02 7.84 8.32
CA GLU A 50 -14.47 8.32 9.63
C GLU A 50 -14.63 7.17 10.65
N SER A 51 -14.56 5.92 10.19
CA SER A 51 -14.66 4.69 10.98
C SER A 51 -13.66 3.63 10.50
N LEU A 52 -13.42 2.62 11.31
CA LEU A 52 -12.53 1.48 11.00
C LEU A 52 -13.31 0.17 10.90
N PRO A 53 -12.86 -0.78 10.06
CA PRO A 53 -13.40 -2.13 10.13
C PRO A 53 -12.89 -2.80 11.41
N ILE A 54 -13.68 -3.71 11.97
CA ILE A 54 -13.16 -4.63 12.98
C ILE A 54 -11.97 -5.40 12.38
N GLU A 55 -10.85 -5.38 13.10
CA GLU A 55 -9.62 -6.08 12.70
C GLU A 55 -9.73 -7.56 13.09
N TYR A 56 -10.21 -8.38 12.17
CA TYR A 56 -10.30 -9.83 12.38
C TYR A 56 -8.94 -10.50 12.20
N GLN A 57 -8.62 -11.42 13.11
CA GLN A 57 -7.50 -12.32 12.92
C GLN A 57 -7.79 -13.28 11.76
N PRO A 58 -6.90 -13.37 10.76
CA PRO A 58 -7.13 -14.25 9.65
C PRO A 58 -7.09 -15.73 10.07
N PRO A 59 -7.80 -16.62 9.37
CA PRO A 59 -7.71 -18.06 9.61
C PRO A 59 -6.27 -18.59 9.45
N LYS A 60 -5.95 -19.70 10.12
CA LYS A 60 -4.61 -20.31 10.07
C LYS A 60 -4.08 -20.49 8.65
N ALA A 61 -4.91 -21.01 7.73
CA ALA A 61 -4.52 -21.22 6.32
C ALA A 61 -4.01 -19.93 5.64
N TYR A 62 -4.53 -18.77 6.02
CA TYR A 62 -4.08 -17.50 5.47
C TYR A 62 -2.76 -16.99 6.09
N VAL A 63 -2.53 -17.32 7.35
CA VAL A 63 -1.23 -17.09 8.01
C VAL A 63 -0.17 -18.03 7.42
N ASP A 64 -0.52 -19.29 7.18
CA ASP A 64 0.36 -20.25 6.52
C ASP A 64 0.73 -19.77 5.09
N LEU A 65 -0.26 -19.31 4.31
CA LEU A 65 -0.02 -18.71 2.99
C LEU A 65 0.94 -17.52 3.06
N PHE A 66 0.83 -16.67 4.09
CA PHE A 66 1.77 -15.57 4.29
C PHE A 66 3.21 -16.09 4.47
N TRP A 67 3.43 -17.08 5.34
CA TRP A 67 4.76 -17.62 5.60
C TRP A 67 5.36 -18.33 4.38
N GLU A 68 4.56 -19.12 3.68
CA GLU A 68 4.96 -19.80 2.45
C GLU A 68 5.38 -18.79 1.38
N THR A 69 4.53 -17.78 1.14
CA THR A 69 4.80 -16.70 0.16
C THR A 69 6.03 -15.89 0.55
N LEU A 70 6.22 -15.60 1.85
CA LEU A 70 7.39 -14.88 2.32
C LEU A 70 8.68 -15.66 2.08
N GLN A 71 8.72 -16.97 2.37
CA GLN A 71 9.90 -17.78 2.11
C GLN A 71 10.18 -17.93 0.60
N GLU A 72 9.14 -18.06 -0.21
CA GLU A 72 9.29 -18.17 -1.67
C GLU A 72 9.76 -16.86 -2.31
N TYR A 73 9.24 -15.70 -1.85
CA TYR A 73 9.44 -14.42 -2.54
C TYR A 73 10.32 -13.41 -1.81
N LYS A 74 10.88 -13.69 -0.63
CA LYS A 74 11.72 -12.72 0.11
C LYS A 74 12.85 -12.12 -0.74
N GLN A 75 13.56 -12.93 -1.52
CA GLN A 75 14.66 -12.45 -2.37
C GLN A 75 14.13 -11.57 -3.51
N LYS A 76 13.00 -11.95 -4.14
CA LYS A 76 12.36 -11.15 -5.18
C LYS A 76 11.87 -9.80 -4.64
N VAL A 77 11.27 -9.79 -3.46
CA VAL A 77 10.84 -8.56 -2.78
C VAL A 77 12.05 -7.69 -2.44
N ALA A 78 13.11 -8.29 -1.89
CA ALA A 78 14.35 -7.59 -1.58
C ALA A 78 14.97 -6.95 -2.83
N LEU A 79 15.03 -7.68 -3.95
CA LEU A 79 15.51 -7.15 -5.23
C LEU A 79 14.66 -5.97 -5.70
N CYS A 80 13.33 -6.11 -5.71
CA CYS A 80 12.44 -5.02 -6.13
C CYS A 80 12.60 -3.77 -5.26
N ILE A 81 12.81 -3.94 -3.95
CA ILE A 81 13.09 -2.85 -3.02
C ILE A 81 14.45 -2.22 -3.31
N GLY A 82 15.49 -3.02 -3.53
CA GLY A 82 16.81 -2.54 -3.90
C GLY A 82 16.74 -1.68 -5.17
N VAL A 83 16.07 -2.16 -6.21
CA VAL A 83 15.88 -1.42 -7.47
C VAL A 83 15.20 -0.07 -7.25
N VAL A 84 14.18 -0.01 -6.40
CA VAL A 84 13.49 1.25 -6.05
C VAL A 84 14.40 2.16 -5.23
N ALA A 85 15.12 1.62 -4.26
CA ALA A 85 16.03 2.37 -3.41
C ALA A 85 17.19 2.99 -4.19
N GLU A 86 17.78 2.24 -5.12
CA GLU A 86 18.80 2.72 -6.07
C GLU A 86 18.27 3.85 -6.94
N GLN A 87 17.09 3.71 -7.56
CA GLN A 87 16.46 4.77 -8.35
C GLN A 87 16.26 6.06 -7.53
N ILE A 88 15.78 5.94 -6.29
CA ILE A 88 15.58 7.09 -5.39
C ILE A 88 16.92 7.75 -5.07
N TYR A 89 17.92 6.95 -4.68
CA TYR A 89 19.21 7.49 -4.24
C TYR A 89 20.02 8.09 -5.39
N GLN A 90 19.98 7.50 -6.58
CA GLN A 90 20.60 8.07 -7.79
C GLN A 90 19.97 9.42 -8.16
N SER A 91 18.65 9.57 -7.98
CA SER A 91 17.94 10.80 -8.30
C SER A 91 18.11 11.90 -7.24
N LYS A 92 17.99 11.55 -5.96
CA LYS A 92 17.82 12.53 -4.85
C LYS A 92 19.01 12.57 -3.88
N GLY A 93 19.82 11.51 -3.82
CA GLY A 93 20.95 11.35 -2.91
C GLY A 93 20.57 11.54 -1.44
N ASP A 94 21.49 12.11 -0.66
CA ASP A 94 21.35 12.34 0.79
C ASP A 94 20.22 13.30 1.17
N ARG A 95 19.67 14.05 0.19
CA ARG A 95 18.55 14.98 0.42
C ARG A 95 17.19 14.27 0.42
N ALA A 96 17.15 12.99 0.07
CA ALA A 96 15.93 12.21 0.04
C ALA A 96 15.28 12.15 1.43
N VAL A 97 13.98 12.47 1.50
CA VAL A 97 13.14 12.21 2.67
C VAL A 97 12.06 11.23 2.26
N LEU A 98 12.09 10.03 2.85
CA LEU A 98 11.10 8.99 2.55
C LEU A 98 9.78 9.32 3.24
N VAL A 99 8.69 9.34 2.49
CA VAL A 99 7.34 9.58 2.98
C VAL A 99 6.45 8.42 2.58
N SER A 100 6.31 7.44 3.47
CA SER A 100 5.47 6.28 3.22
C SER A 100 3.99 6.60 3.39
N LEU A 101 3.18 6.14 2.45
CA LEU A 101 1.73 6.23 2.51
C LEU A 101 1.21 5.11 3.42
N ALA A 102 0.68 5.49 4.57
CA ALA A 102 0.20 4.54 5.55
C ALA A 102 -1.01 3.76 4.97
N ARG A 103 -1.04 2.44 5.09
CA ARG A 103 -0.16 1.59 5.91
C ARG A 103 0.78 0.70 5.09
N ALA A 104 0.39 0.37 3.85
CA ALA A 104 1.12 -0.58 3.03
C ALA A 104 2.51 -0.06 2.62
N GLY A 105 2.69 1.26 2.50
CA GLY A 105 3.98 1.88 2.21
C GLY A 105 4.95 1.89 3.39
N THR A 106 4.46 1.82 4.63
CA THR A 106 5.31 1.93 5.84
C THR A 106 6.44 0.90 5.85
N PRO A 107 6.19 -0.43 5.72
CA PRO A 107 7.27 -1.41 5.66
C PRO A 107 8.21 -1.19 4.46
N VAL A 108 7.69 -0.68 3.34
CA VAL A 108 8.52 -0.42 2.15
C VAL A 108 9.51 0.72 2.41
N GLY A 109 9.06 1.82 3.01
CA GLY A 109 9.94 2.92 3.38
C GLY A 109 11.04 2.50 4.37
N ILE A 110 10.72 1.62 5.32
CA ILE A 110 11.70 1.02 6.24
C ILE A 110 12.75 0.21 5.47
N LEU A 111 12.30 -0.67 4.57
CA LEU A 111 13.18 -1.54 3.80
C LEU A 111 14.09 -0.74 2.84
N ILE A 112 13.56 0.29 2.18
CA ILE A 112 14.35 1.23 1.35
C ILE A 112 15.41 1.91 2.21
N LYS A 113 15.03 2.45 3.38
CA LYS A 113 15.95 3.10 4.32
C LYS A 113 17.09 2.16 4.73
N ARG A 114 16.77 0.92 5.12
CA ARG A 114 17.75 -0.08 5.53
C ARG A 114 18.68 -0.48 4.37
N TYR A 115 18.15 -0.63 3.16
CA TYR A 115 18.95 -0.89 1.96
C TYR A 115 19.95 0.24 1.67
N ILE A 116 19.49 1.51 1.70
CA ILE A 116 20.34 2.68 1.46
C ILE A 116 21.42 2.79 2.53
N HIS A 117 21.07 2.58 3.80
CA HIS A 117 22.05 2.57 4.88
C HIS A 117 23.11 1.47 4.70
N MET A 118 22.71 0.27 4.28
CA MET A 118 23.65 -0.83 4.04
C MET A 118 24.66 -0.51 2.93
N ASN A 119 24.21 0.06 1.81
CA ASN A 119 25.06 0.29 0.63
C ASN A 119 25.83 1.60 0.69
N TYR A 120 25.25 2.64 1.27
CA TYR A 120 25.80 4.00 1.23
C TYR A 120 26.17 4.57 2.60
N HIS A 121 25.85 3.87 3.70
CA HIS A 121 26.06 4.36 5.08
C HIS A 121 25.32 5.68 5.37
N VAL A 122 24.22 5.91 4.66
CA VAL A 122 23.36 7.11 4.79
C VAL A 122 22.06 6.74 5.51
N LEU A 123 21.71 7.50 6.55
CA LEU A 123 20.46 7.35 7.28
C LEU A 123 19.44 8.40 6.83
N LEU A 124 18.61 8.04 5.85
CA LEU A 124 17.55 8.93 5.39
C LEU A 124 16.46 9.12 6.46
N PRO A 125 15.90 10.34 6.61
CA PRO A 125 14.67 10.55 7.36
C PRO A 125 13.52 9.77 6.72
N HIS A 126 12.67 9.15 7.54
CA HIS A 126 11.51 8.40 7.07
C HIS A 126 10.30 8.70 7.95
N TYR A 127 9.22 9.14 7.30
CA TYR A 127 7.93 9.44 7.91
C TYR A 127 6.84 8.59 7.29
N SER A 128 5.87 8.18 8.10
CA SER A 128 4.63 7.57 7.60
C SER A 128 3.46 8.52 7.80
N VAL A 129 2.73 8.78 6.72
CA VAL A 129 1.68 9.81 6.65
C VAL A 129 0.38 9.25 6.11
N SER A 130 -0.73 9.93 6.39
CA SER A 130 -2.02 9.58 5.82
C SER A 130 -2.20 10.12 4.40
N ILE A 131 -2.76 9.28 3.54
CA ILE A 131 -3.49 9.70 2.34
C ILE A 131 -4.83 8.97 2.29
N ILE A 132 -5.90 9.68 1.99
CA ILE A 132 -7.25 9.12 1.97
C ILE A 132 -7.88 9.50 0.63
N ARG A 133 -8.31 8.49 -0.13
CA ARG A 133 -9.02 8.73 -1.40
C ARG A 133 -10.19 9.67 -1.18
N ASP A 134 -10.37 10.63 -2.08
CA ASP A 134 -11.41 11.66 -2.05
C ASP A 134 -11.25 12.70 -0.93
N ARG A 135 -10.19 12.61 -0.12
CA ARG A 135 -9.87 13.53 1.00
C ARG A 135 -8.44 14.07 0.96
N GLY A 136 -7.58 13.57 0.07
CA GLY A 136 -6.21 14.02 -0.07
C GLY A 136 -5.22 13.47 0.96
N ILE A 137 -4.01 14.03 0.91
CA ILE A 137 -2.91 13.75 1.84
C ILE A 137 -2.99 14.65 3.07
N ASP A 138 -2.46 14.19 4.20
CA ASP A 138 -2.35 15.00 5.40
C ASP A 138 -1.37 16.16 5.20
N GLU A 139 -1.92 17.36 4.94
CA GLU A 139 -1.14 18.58 4.73
C GLU A 139 -0.38 19.00 6.00
N ASN A 140 -0.91 18.72 7.19
CA ASN A 140 -0.23 19.06 8.45
C ASN A 140 1.03 18.22 8.60
N ALA A 141 0.99 16.94 8.21
CA ALA A 141 2.16 16.07 8.18
C ALA A 141 3.21 16.56 7.16
N LEU A 142 2.79 16.96 5.96
CA LEU A 142 3.72 17.54 4.95
C LEU A 142 4.38 18.82 5.46
N GLN A 143 3.61 19.73 6.06
CA GLN A 143 4.13 20.95 6.66
C GLN A 143 5.12 20.65 7.80
N TYR A 144 4.86 19.62 8.60
CA TYR A 144 5.81 19.18 9.62
C TYR A 144 7.13 18.72 8.99
N ILE A 145 7.07 17.86 7.97
CA ILE A 145 8.26 17.34 7.28
C ILE A 145 9.10 18.48 6.70
N LEU A 146 8.48 19.39 5.95
CA LEU A 146 9.17 20.51 5.31
C LEU A 146 9.75 21.53 6.32
N ARG A 147 9.17 21.63 7.52
CA ARG A 147 9.75 22.44 8.60
C ARG A 147 10.96 21.78 9.25
N GLN A 148 10.95 20.44 9.39
CA GLN A 148 12.08 19.70 9.94
C GLN A 148 13.23 19.58 8.92
N HIS A 149 12.88 19.49 7.63
CA HIS A 149 13.80 19.28 6.52
C HIS A 149 13.51 20.28 5.39
N PRO A 150 13.94 21.56 5.51
CA PRO A 150 13.61 22.60 4.53
C PRO A 150 14.15 22.37 3.12
N GLU A 151 15.24 21.60 2.99
CA GLU A 151 15.87 21.24 1.72
C GLU A 151 15.50 19.81 1.26
N ALA A 152 14.45 19.23 1.87
CA ALA A 152 14.03 17.87 1.57
C ALA A 152 13.63 17.70 0.10
N ASP A 153 14.13 16.63 -0.49
CA ASP A 153 13.56 16.07 -1.71
C ASP A 153 12.66 14.89 -1.31
N ILE A 154 11.36 15.18 -1.16
CA ILE A 154 10.39 14.20 -0.68
C ILE A 154 10.21 13.10 -1.74
N GLN A 155 10.28 11.85 -1.29
CA GLN A 155 9.92 10.69 -2.09
C GLN A 155 8.76 9.96 -1.43
N PHE A 156 7.60 9.95 -2.09
CA PHE A 156 6.46 9.17 -1.65
C PHE A 156 6.66 7.68 -1.95
N VAL A 157 6.28 6.82 -1.02
CA VAL A 157 6.48 5.36 -1.11
C VAL A 157 5.20 4.60 -0.76
N ASP A 158 4.85 3.58 -1.55
CA ASP A 158 3.78 2.62 -1.25
C ASP A 158 4.18 1.17 -1.62
N GLY A 159 3.34 0.19 -1.26
CA GLY A 159 3.52 -1.23 -1.55
C GLY A 159 3.47 -1.56 -3.03
N TRP A 160 2.31 -1.34 -3.64
CA TRP A 160 2.07 -1.60 -5.07
C TRP A 160 1.01 -0.64 -5.59
N THR A 161 0.97 -0.46 -6.90
CA THR A 161 -0.12 0.25 -7.56
C THR A 161 -0.78 -0.62 -8.63
N GLY A 162 -2.11 -0.74 -8.51
CA GLY A 162 -2.95 -1.50 -9.43
C GLY A 162 -3.55 -0.56 -10.46
N LYS A 163 -4.81 -0.17 -10.27
CA LYS A 163 -5.51 0.75 -11.19
C LYS A 163 -5.21 2.24 -10.97
N GLY A 164 -4.10 2.57 -10.29
CA GLY A 164 -3.64 3.95 -10.11
C GLY A 164 -4.43 4.82 -9.14
N ALA A 165 -5.32 4.27 -8.31
CA ALA A 165 -6.20 5.07 -7.45
C ALA A 165 -5.43 5.97 -6.46
N ILE A 166 -4.40 5.44 -5.80
CA ILE A 166 -3.56 6.22 -4.87
C ILE A 166 -2.61 7.15 -5.63
N SER A 167 -2.03 6.70 -6.76
CA SER A 167 -1.20 7.55 -7.60
C SER A 167 -1.94 8.81 -8.06
N LEU A 168 -3.19 8.67 -8.54
CA LEU A 168 -4.02 9.80 -8.94
C LEU A 168 -4.43 10.70 -7.76
N GLU A 169 -4.73 10.12 -6.60
CA GLU A 169 -5.03 10.90 -5.39
C GLU A 169 -3.79 11.71 -4.94
N LEU A 170 -2.60 11.12 -5.02
CA LEU A 170 -1.34 11.78 -4.69
C LEU A 170 -1.05 12.93 -5.66
N THR A 171 -1.16 12.70 -6.98
CA THR A 171 -1.02 13.76 -7.99
C THR A 171 -1.95 14.93 -7.71
N LYS A 172 -3.23 14.64 -7.44
CA LYS A 172 -4.21 15.67 -7.08
C LYS A 172 -3.80 16.40 -5.80
N ALA A 173 -3.41 15.67 -4.75
CA ALA A 173 -3.04 16.24 -3.47
C ALA A 173 -1.79 17.14 -3.57
N CYS A 174 -0.78 16.74 -4.34
CA CYS A 174 0.41 17.56 -4.61
C CYS A 174 0.06 18.83 -5.39
N HIS A 175 -0.84 18.73 -6.38
CA HIS A 175 -1.33 19.89 -7.12
C HIS A 175 -2.09 20.87 -6.20
N ASP A 176 -3.03 20.37 -5.40
CA ASP A 176 -3.80 21.17 -4.45
C ASP A 176 -2.87 21.85 -3.42
N TYR A 177 -1.85 21.14 -2.94
CA TYR A 177 -0.82 21.66 -2.04
C TYR A 177 0.01 22.78 -2.70
N GLN A 178 0.39 22.61 -3.97
CA GLN A 178 1.09 23.66 -4.73
C GLN A 178 0.23 24.91 -4.90
N GLN A 179 -1.06 24.77 -5.23
CA GLN A 179 -1.97 25.91 -5.36
C GLN A 179 -2.14 26.66 -4.03
N LYS A 180 -2.21 25.92 -2.92
CA LYS A 180 -2.47 26.48 -1.59
C LYS A 180 -1.23 27.11 -0.95
N TYR A 181 -0.07 26.51 -1.11
CA TYR A 181 1.16 26.87 -0.38
C TYR A 181 2.31 27.34 -1.27
N GLY A 182 2.19 27.23 -2.60
CA GLY A 182 3.25 27.60 -3.55
C GLY A 182 4.44 26.65 -3.57
N ILE A 183 4.33 25.46 -2.96
CA ILE A 183 5.40 24.46 -2.86
C ILE A 183 5.11 23.34 -3.85
N ASN A 184 6.00 23.12 -4.80
CA ASN A 184 5.90 22.01 -5.74
C ASN A 184 6.47 20.74 -5.09
N LEU A 185 5.66 19.69 -5.01
CA LEU A 185 6.07 18.37 -4.55
C LEU A 185 6.10 17.42 -5.75
N ASP A 186 7.14 16.60 -5.84
CA ASP A 186 7.20 15.49 -6.79
C ASP A 186 6.18 14.43 -6.37
N ASP A 187 5.18 14.21 -7.22
CA ASP A 187 4.08 13.28 -7.01
C ASP A 187 4.38 11.86 -7.53
N THR A 188 5.61 11.61 -8.00
CA THR A 188 6.03 10.29 -8.49
C THR A 188 6.04 9.29 -7.33
N LEU A 189 5.07 8.37 -7.32
CA LEU A 189 4.97 7.34 -6.29
C LEU A 189 5.97 6.20 -6.52
N ALA A 190 6.83 5.91 -5.54
CA ALA A 190 7.71 4.76 -5.55
C ALA A 190 6.98 3.50 -5.06
N VAL A 191 7.03 2.40 -5.81
CA VAL A 191 6.36 1.14 -5.43
C VAL A 191 7.19 -0.11 -5.72
N ILE A 192 6.99 -1.18 -4.94
CA ILE A 192 7.64 -2.48 -5.20
C ILE A 192 7.17 -3.06 -6.54
N ALA A 193 5.85 -3.04 -6.77
CA ALA A 193 5.24 -3.57 -7.99
C ALA A 193 4.23 -2.59 -8.60
N ASP A 194 4.31 -2.40 -9.92
CA ASP A 194 3.34 -1.63 -10.68
C ASP A 194 2.89 -2.40 -11.94
N PRO A 195 2.04 -3.43 -11.76
CA PRO A 195 1.38 -4.11 -12.88
C PRO A 195 0.40 -3.21 -13.65
N GLY A 196 0.08 -2.03 -13.12
CA GLY A 196 -0.88 -1.08 -13.69
C GLY A 196 -0.32 -0.05 -14.66
N TYR A 197 1.01 0.10 -14.73
CA TYR A 197 1.70 1.12 -15.51
C TYR A 197 1.34 2.56 -15.08
N CYS A 198 1.32 2.81 -13.77
CA CYS A 198 0.93 4.08 -13.15
C CYS A 198 2.11 5.00 -12.78
N THR A 199 3.31 4.47 -12.53
CA THR A 199 4.50 5.22 -12.12
C THR A 199 5.73 4.83 -12.95
N THR A 200 6.71 5.72 -12.99
CA THR A 200 8.05 5.47 -13.53
C THR A 200 9.00 4.88 -12.49
N LEU A 201 8.71 5.03 -11.19
CA LEU A 201 9.57 4.59 -10.10
C LEU A 201 9.03 3.30 -9.47
N PHE A 202 9.48 2.16 -9.98
CA PHE A 202 9.01 0.85 -9.55
C PHE A 202 10.10 -0.23 -9.56
N GLY A 203 9.90 -1.27 -8.75
CA GLY A 203 10.77 -2.46 -8.76
C GLY A 203 10.49 -3.36 -9.95
N THR A 204 9.23 -3.79 -10.12
CA THR A 204 8.81 -4.66 -11.25
C THR A 204 7.43 -4.31 -11.82
N ARG A 205 7.18 -4.72 -13.07
CA ARG A 205 5.84 -4.75 -13.72
C ARG A 205 5.11 -6.07 -13.49
N GLU A 206 5.77 -7.08 -12.91
CA GLU A 206 5.15 -8.37 -12.64
C GLU A 206 4.05 -8.24 -11.59
N ASP A 207 2.98 -8.99 -11.81
CA ASP A 207 1.86 -9.11 -10.88
C ASP A 207 2.09 -10.32 -9.96
N PHE A 208 2.74 -10.11 -8.83
CA PHE A 208 2.98 -11.17 -7.83
C PHE A 208 2.46 -10.76 -6.46
N LEU A 209 2.26 -11.75 -5.57
CA LEU A 209 1.80 -11.49 -4.21
C LEU A 209 2.95 -10.96 -3.36
N ILE A 210 2.91 -9.66 -3.02
CA ILE A 210 3.79 -9.10 -1.99
C ILE A 210 3.27 -9.60 -0.63
N PRO A 211 4.08 -10.32 0.19
CA PRO A 211 3.58 -10.97 1.40
C PRO A 211 2.92 -10.01 2.40
N SER A 212 3.37 -8.75 2.48
CA SER A 212 2.75 -7.72 3.33
C SER A 212 1.29 -7.39 2.96
N ALA A 213 0.83 -7.76 1.76
CA ALA A 213 -0.57 -7.60 1.36
C ALA A 213 -1.50 -8.64 2.00
N CYS A 214 -0.93 -9.75 2.50
CA CYS A 214 -1.69 -10.81 3.14
C CYS A 214 -2.22 -10.31 4.48
N LEU A 215 -1.34 -10.16 5.46
CA LEU A 215 -1.75 -9.81 6.80
C LEU A 215 -2.07 -8.31 6.87
N ASN A 216 -3.04 -7.93 7.70
CA ASN A 216 -3.40 -6.52 7.84
C ASN A 216 -2.38 -5.85 8.79
N SER A 217 -2.84 -5.37 9.95
CA SER A 217 -2.00 -4.62 10.89
C SER A 217 -0.82 -5.45 11.40
N THR A 218 -1.00 -6.76 11.52
CA THR A 218 -0.01 -7.72 12.04
C THR A 218 1.23 -7.94 11.18
N VAL A 219 1.32 -7.38 9.97
CA VAL A 219 2.57 -7.33 9.19
C VAL A 219 2.98 -5.90 8.84
N SER A 220 2.23 -4.91 9.33
CA SER A 220 2.40 -3.51 8.96
C SER A 220 2.36 -2.58 10.16
N GLY A 221 3.03 -3.01 11.22
CA GLY A 221 3.36 -2.22 12.39
C GLY A 221 2.24 -2.11 13.41
N LEU A 222 1.23 -2.98 13.38
CA LEU A 222 0.04 -2.94 14.25
C LEU A 222 -0.78 -1.64 14.15
N VAL A 223 -0.55 -0.83 13.12
CA VAL A 223 -1.30 0.41 12.90
C VAL A 223 -2.57 0.08 12.10
N SER A 224 -3.66 0.81 12.31
CA SER A 224 -4.88 0.72 11.51
C SER A 224 -4.69 1.36 10.12
N ARG A 225 -5.76 1.39 9.33
CA ARG A 225 -5.85 2.40 8.25
C ARG A 225 -5.95 3.78 8.87
N THR A 226 -5.61 4.81 8.09
CA THR A 226 -5.73 6.17 8.57
C THR A 226 -7.17 6.65 8.59
N VAL A 227 -7.44 7.57 9.50
CA VAL A 227 -8.77 8.07 9.87
C VAL A 227 -8.75 9.58 9.74
N LEU A 228 -9.79 10.13 9.13
CA LEU A 228 -10.07 11.56 9.15
C LEU A 228 -11.49 11.71 9.67
N ASN A 229 -11.62 12.21 10.90
CA ASN A 229 -12.89 12.34 11.62
C ASN A 229 -12.87 13.64 12.44
N ASP A 230 -13.68 14.61 12.05
CA ASP A 230 -13.71 15.96 12.62
C ASP A 230 -14.18 15.99 14.09
N GLN A 231 -14.79 14.91 14.59
CA GLN A 231 -15.15 14.79 16.02
C GLN A 231 -13.91 14.59 16.90
N TYR A 232 -12.88 13.92 16.38
CA TYR A 232 -11.70 13.51 17.15
C TYR A 232 -10.41 14.19 16.68
N ILE A 233 -10.41 14.81 15.50
CA ILE A 233 -9.24 15.41 14.86
C ILE A 233 -9.53 16.88 14.58
N GLY A 234 -8.78 17.76 15.22
CA GLY A 234 -8.82 19.20 14.94
C GLY A 234 -8.15 19.55 13.63
N LYS A 235 -8.55 20.68 13.03
CA LYS A 235 -8.04 21.17 11.72
C LYS A 235 -6.51 21.27 11.60
N ASP A 236 -5.83 21.53 12.71
CA ASP A 236 -4.38 21.72 12.77
C ASP A 236 -3.67 20.46 13.29
N GLU A 237 -4.40 19.36 13.52
CA GLU A 237 -3.87 18.06 13.96
C GLU A 237 -3.59 17.15 12.77
N PHE A 238 -2.72 16.15 12.95
CA PHE A 238 -2.54 15.09 11.96
C PHE A 238 -3.81 14.25 11.83
N HIS A 239 -4.01 13.65 10.66
CA HIS A 239 -4.92 12.53 10.47
C HIS A 239 -4.58 11.42 11.48
N GLY A 240 -5.57 10.63 11.86
CA GLY A 240 -5.44 9.67 12.95
C GLY A 240 -5.19 8.24 12.50
N ALA A 241 -4.75 7.41 13.44
CA ALA A 241 -4.77 5.95 13.32
C ALA A 241 -4.84 5.32 14.72
N LYS A 242 -5.22 4.05 14.79
CA LYS A 242 -5.18 3.24 16.01
C LYS A 242 -3.96 2.34 16.00
N TYR A 243 -3.40 2.12 17.19
CA TYR A 243 -2.44 1.07 17.47
C TYR A 243 -3.16 -0.11 18.14
N TYR A 244 -3.06 -1.29 17.54
CA TYR A 244 -3.69 -2.50 18.06
C TYR A 244 -2.72 -3.24 18.98
N GLU A 245 -2.52 -2.71 20.19
CA GLU A 245 -1.64 -3.29 21.21
C GLU A 245 -2.03 -4.74 21.55
N GLU A 246 -3.32 -5.06 21.53
CA GLU A 246 -3.85 -6.40 21.79
C GLU A 246 -3.39 -7.46 20.77
N LEU A 247 -2.87 -7.03 19.61
CA LEU A 247 -2.40 -7.91 18.54
C LEU A 247 -0.89 -8.17 18.56
N ILE A 248 -0.15 -7.64 19.54
CA ILE A 248 1.28 -7.91 19.74
C ILE A 248 1.65 -9.42 19.67
N PRO A 249 0.89 -10.35 20.29
CA PRO A 249 1.27 -11.77 20.29
C PRO A 249 1.31 -12.43 18.91
N VAL A 250 0.71 -11.80 17.90
CA VAL A 250 0.63 -12.29 16.52
C VAL A 250 1.25 -11.31 15.52
N ASP A 251 2.02 -10.33 16.01
CA ASP A 251 2.73 -9.37 15.17
C ASP A 251 3.97 -9.99 14.55
N VAL A 252 4.04 -9.93 13.22
CA VAL A 252 5.16 -10.41 12.39
C VAL A 252 5.83 -9.26 11.64
N SER A 253 5.49 -8.01 11.97
CA SER A 253 5.94 -6.82 11.24
C SER A 253 7.46 -6.68 11.20
N ASN A 254 8.14 -6.79 12.33
CA ASN A 254 9.60 -6.68 12.38
C ASN A 254 10.30 -7.92 11.77
N GLU A 255 9.75 -9.12 12.00
CA GLU A 255 10.29 -10.35 11.40
C GLU A 255 10.21 -10.33 9.87
N TYR A 256 9.11 -9.81 9.30
CA TYR A 256 9.00 -9.56 7.86
C TYR A 256 10.10 -8.62 7.34
N ILE A 257 10.36 -7.51 8.05
CA ILE A 257 11.41 -6.56 7.66
C ILE A 257 12.79 -7.23 7.71
N ASP A 258 13.09 -7.97 8.78
CA ASP A 258 14.39 -8.59 8.98
C ASP A 258 14.65 -9.70 7.94
N LEU A 259 13.65 -10.55 7.68
CA LEU A 259 13.76 -11.62 6.67
C LEU A 259 14.06 -11.08 5.27
N ILE A 260 13.47 -9.95 4.88
CA ILE A 260 13.75 -9.32 3.58
C ILE A 260 15.09 -8.59 3.61
N SER A 261 15.38 -7.85 4.68
CA SER A 261 16.64 -7.09 4.80
C SER A 261 17.86 -7.99 4.75
N ASN A 262 17.76 -9.22 5.28
CA ASN A 262 18.82 -10.23 5.23
C ASN A 262 19.16 -10.69 3.80
N GLU A 263 18.28 -10.45 2.82
CA GLU A 263 18.55 -10.77 1.41
C GLU A 263 19.30 -9.66 0.67
N PHE A 264 19.41 -8.44 1.24
CA PHE A 264 19.96 -7.28 0.52
C PHE A 264 21.39 -7.48 0.03
N VAL A 265 22.25 -8.12 0.83
CA VAL A 265 23.65 -8.42 0.43
C VAL A 265 23.69 -9.29 -0.82
N ASN A 266 22.71 -10.19 -1.00
CA ASN A 266 22.66 -11.11 -2.13
C ASN A 266 22.16 -10.44 -3.42
N ILE A 267 21.42 -9.33 -3.32
CA ILE A 267 20.74 -8.69 -4.46
C ILE A 267 21.30 -7.32 -4.85
N ALA A 268 22.20 -6.73 -4.05
CA ALA A 268 22.62 -5.33 -4.20
C ALA A 268 23.23 -5.01 -5.59
N GLY A 269 24.09 -5.90 -6.10
CA GLY A 269 24.69 -5.73 -7.42
C GLY A 269 23.65 -5.75 -8.55
N GLU A 270 22.73 -6.72 -8.51
CA GLU A 270 21.64 -6.85 -9.49
C GLU A 270 20.68 -5.65 -9.42
N ALA A 271 20.35 -5.19 -8.20
CA ALA A 271 19.49 -4.04 -7.99
C ALA A 271 20.06 -2.75 -8.61
N ALA A 272 21.35 -2.48 -8.39
CA ALA A 272 22.02 -1.31 -8.96
C ALA A 272 22.08 -1.35 -10.49
N GLU A 273 22.36 -2.52 -11.07
CA GLU A 273 22.37 -2.72 -12.53
C GLU A 273 20.98 -2.49 -13.13
N MET A 274 19.93 -3.09 -12.55
CA MET A 274 18.55 -2.91 -12.99
C MET A 274 18.08 -1.46 -12.89
N ALA A 275 18.43 -0.75 -11.81
CA ALA A 275 18.09 0.66 -11.64
C ALA A 275 18.78 1.53 -12.71
N THR A 276 20.07 1.29 -12.97
CA THR A 276 20.83 2.00 -14.02
C THR A 276 20.23 1.73 -15.41
N HIS A 277 19.79 0.50 -15.68
CA HIS A 277 19.12 0.19 -16.95
C HIS A 277 17.82 1.00 -17.10
N LYS A 278 17.00 1.05 -16.04
CA LYS A 278 15.74 1.81 -16.02
C LYS A 278 15.93 3.31 -16.23
N GLU A 279 17.00 3.89 -15.69
CA GLU A 279 17.32 5.31 -15.91
C GLU A 279 17.56 5.63 -17.39
N ASN A 280 18.13 4.69 -18.13
CA ASN A 280 18.41 4.83 -19.56
C ASN A 280 17.21 4.47 -20.46
N GLU A 281 16.15 3.90 -19.89
CA GLU A 281 14.93 3.55 -20.61
C GLU A 281 13.91 4.70 -20.59
N LYS A 282 13.24 4.91 -21.72
CA LYS A 282 12.03 5.73 -21.73
C LYS A 282 10.86 4.91 -21.18
N ILE A 283 10.59 5.06 -19.89
CA ILE A 283 9.46 4.40 -19.23
C ILE A 283 8.18 5.19 -19.48
N GLU A 284 7.21 4.56 -20.14
CA GLU A 284 5.87 5.15 -20.34
C GLU A 284 4.92 4.78 -19.20
N THR A 285 4.14 5.76 -18.74
CA THR A 285 2.99 5.56 -17.85
C THR A 285 1.71 5.70 -18.65
N GLY A 286 0.86 4.67 -18.60
CA GLY A 286 -0.36 4.60 -19.41
C GLY A 286 -1.62 4.34 -18.59
N PHE A 287 -1.50 4.06 -17.29
CA PHE A 287 -2.62 3.63 -16.45
C PHE A 287 -3.42 2.47 -17.08
N LEU A 288 -2.72 1.58 -17.78
CA LEU A 288 -3.28 0.48 -18.57
C LEU A 288 -4.16 -0.46 -17.72
N GLY A 289 -3.87 -0.53 -16.42
CA GLY A 289 -4.69 -1.28 -15.47
C GLY A 289 -6.15 -0.81 -15.40
N MET A 290 -6.40 0.50 -15.57
CA MET A 290 -7.76 1.04 -15.58
C MET A 290 -8.50 0.72 -16.89
N GLU A 291 -7.78 0.59 -18.01
CA GLU A 291 -8.37 0.21 -19.30
C GLU A 291 -8.98 -1.20 -19.23
N ASP A 292 -8.23 -2.15 -18.67
CA ASP A 292 -8.72 -3.51 -18.41
C ASP A 292 -9.97 -3.49 -17.52
N VAL A 293 -9.96 -2.68 -16.46
CA VAL A 293 -11.10 -2.56 -15.54
C VAL A 293 -12.33 -2.03 -16.26
N LYS A 294 -12.19 -1.02 -17.13
CA LYS A 294 -13.32 -0.48 -17.93
C LYS A 294 -13.84 -1.50 -18.94
N ARG A 295 -12.94 -2.26 -19.59
CA ARG A 295 -13.33 -3.32 -20.55
C ARG A 295 -14.13 -4.41 -19.85
N ILE A 296 -13.61 -4.93 -18.73
CA ILE A 296 -14.31 -5.93 -17.89
C ILE A 296 -15.65 -5.38 -17.40
N GLN A 297 -15.70 -4.11 -17.00
CA GLN A 297 -16.94 -3.47 -16.56
C GLN A 297 -18.03 -3.54 -17.64
N SER A 298 -17.67 -3.23 -18.89
CA SER A 298 -18.60 -3.27 -20.02
C SER A 298 -18.98 -4.70 -20.41
N GLU A 299 -18.02 -5.64 -20.47
CA GLU A 299 -18.26 -7.02 -20.92
C GLU A 299 -19.12 -7.83 -19.94
N PHE A 300 -19.01 -7.55 -18.64
CA PHE A 300 -19.73 -8.26 -17.58
C PHE A 300 -20.87 -7.44 -16.96
N GLU A 301 -21.21 -6.29 -17.55
CA GLU A 301 -22.29 -5.39 -17.10
C GLU A 301 -22.21 -5.04 -15.60
N ILE A 302 -20.99 -4.75 -15.13
CA ILE A 302 -20.74 -4.49 -13.70
C ILE A 302 -21.04 -3.02 -13.40
N GLU A 303 -21.93 -2.77 -12.44
CA GLU A 303 -22.39 -1.41 -12.09
C GLU A 303 -21.25 -0.44 -11.69
N SER A 304 -20.17 -0.97 -11.09
CA SER A 304 -19.07 -0.16 -10.60
C SER A 304 -17.72 -0.84 -10.72
N THR A 305 -16.70 -0.07 -11.12
CA THR A 305 -15.29 -0.49 -11.11
C THR A 305 -14.76 -0.86 -9.72
N HIS A 306 -15.50 -0.55 -8.63
CA HIS A 306 -15.16 -1.01 -7.29
C HIS A 306 -15.32 -2.52 -7.10
N TYR A 307 -16.15 -3.17 -7.92
CA TYR A 307 -16.40 -4.62 -7.88
C TYR A 307 -15.40 -5.43 -8.72
N ILE A 308 -14.45 -4.75 -9.36
CA ILE A 308 -13.40 -5.34 -10.20
C ILE A 308 -12.08 -5.17 -9.46
N LYS A 309 -11.44 -6.29 -9.12
CA LYS A 309 -10.27 -6.37 -8.24
C LYS A 309 -9.10 -6.98 -9.01
N PRO A 310 -8.41 -6.17 -9.84
CA PRO A 310 -7.32 -6.66 -10.66
C PRO A 310 -6.06 -6.91 -9.83
N GLY A 311 -5.32 -7.94 -10.20
CA GLY A 311 -4.04 -8.29 -9.61
C GLY A 311 -4.10 -9.49 -8.68
N VAL A 312 -2.97 -10.17 -8.51
CA VAL A 312 -2.82 -11.33 -7.64
C VAL A 312 -3.15 -10.96 -6.19
N GLY A 313 -2.59 -9.86 -5.68
CA GLY A 313 -2.83 -9.41 -4.31
C GLY A 313 -4.30 -9.11 -4.01
N GLU A 314 -4.96 -8.36 -4.89
CA GLU A 314 -6.38 -8.02 -4.73
C GLU A 314 -7.29 -9.25 -4.89
N THR A 315 -7.00 -10.14 -5.83
CA THR A 315 -7.76 -11.39 -6.02
C THR A 315 -7.61 -12.33 -4.82
N THR A 316 -6.42 -12.41 -4.24
CA THR A 316 -6.16 -13.14 -2.98
C THR A 316 -7.06 -12.61 -1.86
N ARG A 317 -7.08 -11.28 -1.66
CA ARG A 317 -7.93 -10.63 -0.64
C ARG A 317 -9.42 -10.87 -0.89
N VAL A 318 -9.84 -10.88 -2.14
CA VAL A 318 -11.23 -11.18 -2.52
C VAL A 318 -11.61 -12.60 -2.12
N LEU A 319 -10.80 -13.59 -2.48
CA LEU A 319 -11.08 -14.99 -2.14
C LEU A 319 -11.18 -15.19 -0.63
N LEU A 320 -10.33 -14.53 0.14
CA LEU A 320 -10.22 -14.80 1.58
C LEU A 320 -11.18 -13.98 2.44
N ARG A 321 -11.68 -12.84 1.95
CA ARG A 321 -12.43 -11.88 2.77
C ARG A 321 -13.70 -11.32 2.13
N ARG A 322 -14.04 -11.74 0.92
CA ARG A 322 -15.21 -11.28 0.16
C ARG A 322 -15.93 -12.48 -0.45
N VAL A 323 -17.02 -12.18 -1.16
CA VAL A 323 -17.80 -13.16 -1.92
C VAL A 323 -17.53 -12.94 -3.41
N PRO A 324 -16.45 -13.52 -3.97
CA PRO A 324 -16.27 -13.56 -5.41
C PRO A 324 -17.36 -14.41 -6.07
N TRP A 325 -17.67 -14.07 -7.31
CA TRP A 325 -18.48 -14.94 -8.17
C TRP A 325 -17.74 -15.44 -9.40
N LYS A 326 -16.59 -14.83 -9.72
CA LYS A 326 -15.75 -15.22 -10.85
C LYS A 326 -14.34 -14.70 -10.68
N ILE A 327 -13.37 -15.45 -11.18
CA ILE A 327 -11.98 -15.00 -11.37
C ILE A 327 -11.67 -15.06 -12.85
N LEU A 328 -11.21 -13.94 -13.40
CA LEU A 328 -10.64 -13.88 -14.73
C LEU A 328 -9.15 -14.19 -14.62
N MET A 329 -8.66 -15.13 -15.43
CA MET A 329 -7.29 -15.64 -15.35
C MET A 329 -6.58 -15.51 -16.69
N ARG A 330 -5.48 -14.77 -16.73
CA ARG A 330 -4.66 -14.63 -17.94
C ARG A 330 -3.86 -15.88 -18.23
N ASP A 331 -3.13 -16.32 -17.21
CA ASP A 331 -2.15 -17.39 -17.33
C ASP A 331 -2.20 -18.28 -16.07
N PRO A 332 -2.89 -19.42 -16.14
CA PRO A 332 -2.97 -20.35 -15.02
C PRO A 332 -1.65 -21.12 -14.77
N SER A 333 -0.69 -21.07 -15.70
CA SER A 333 0.62 -21.73 -15.53
C SER A 333 1.61 -20.90 -14.74
N SER A 334 1.34 -19.61 -14.56
CA SER A 334 2.21 -18.71 -13.80
C SER A 334 2.38 -19.20 -12.35
N PRO A 335 3.61 -19.20 -11.80
CA PRO A 335 3.83 -19.57 -10.41
C PRO A 335 3.08 -18.64 -9.44
N PHE A 336 2.85 -17.38 -9.81
CA PHE A 336 2.23 -16.37 -8.94
C PHE A 336 0.72 -16.53 -8.74
N VAL A 337 0.07 -17.46 -9.45
CA VAL A 337 -1.39 -17.70 -9.31
C VAL A 337 -1.73 -19.05 -8.68
N LYS A 338 -0.75 -19.85 -8.28
CA LYS A 338 -0.98 -21.20 -7.73
C LYS A 338 -1.95 -21.18 -6.53
N HIS A 339 -1.74 -20.27 -5.57
CA HIS A 339 -2.62 -20.13 -4.41
C HIS A 339 -4.01 -19.60 -4.79
N ILE A 340 -4.11 -18.77 -5.84
CA ILE A 340 -5.41 -18.31 -6.37
C ILE A 340 -6.24 -19.49 -6.87
N LEU A 341 -5.63 -20.39 -7.65
CA LEU A 341 -6.30 -21.58 -8.19
C LEU A 341 -6.77 -22.51 -7.07
N MET A 342 -5.90 -22.76 -6.09
CA MET A 342 -6.24 -23.58 -4.91
C MET A 342 -7.42 -22.99 -4.12
N LEU A 343 -7.36 -21.69 -3.80
CA LEU A 343 -8.42 -21.00 -3.05
C LEU A 343 -9.74 -20.92 -3.84
N ALA A 344 -9.66 -20.78 -5.16
CA ALA A 344 -10.84 -20.77 -6.02
C ALA A 344 -11.54 -22.14 -6.04
N GLU A 345 -10.76 -23.22 -6.14
CA GLU A 345 -11.27 -24.59 -6.06
C GLU A 345 -11.94 -24.86 -4.71
N GLU A 346 -11.27 -24.53 -3.59
CA GLU A 346 -11.81 -24.70 -2.24
C GLU A 346 -13.15 -23.97 -2.04
N LYS A 347 -13.31 -22.80 -2.66
CA LYS A 347 -14.50 -21.95 -2.52
C LYS A 347 -15.55 -22.18 -3.61
N GLY A 348 -15.28 -23.08 -4.57
CA GLY A 348 -16.16 -23.31 -5.72
C GLY A 348 -16.38 -22.06 -6.58
N VAL A 349 -15.34 -21.24 -6.76
CA VAL A 349 -15.37 -20.01 -7.55
C VAL A 349 -14.90 -20.30 -8.97
N ASP A 350 -15.71 -19.95 -9.96
CA ASP A 350 -15.36 -20.15 -11.37
C ASP A 350 -14.10 -19.37 -11.78
N VAL A 351 -13.11 -20.08 -12.31
CA VAL A 351 -11.92 -19.50 -12.94
C VAL A 351 -12.09 -19.56 -14.46
N VAL A 352 -12.12 -18.40 -15.10
CA VAL A 352 -12.39 -18.26 -16.55
C VAL A 352 -11.15 -17.70 -17.26
N PRO A 353 -10.69 -18.32 -18.35
CA PRO A 353 -9.60 -17.78 -19.16
C PRO A 353 -9.92 -16.38 -19.70
N TYR A 354 -8.98 -15.45 -19.53
CA TYR A 354 -9.07 -14.06 -19.98
C TYR A 354 -7.68 -13.56 -20.41
N PRO A 355 -7.21 -13.93 -21.62
CA PRO A 355 -5.80 -13.81 -22.01
C PRO A 355 -5.31 -12.37 -22.22
N ASN A 356 -6.21 -11.40 -22.43
CA ASN A 356 -5.85 -10.02 -22.75
C ASN A 356 -5.71 -9.11 -21.50
N LEU A 357 -5.51 -9.69 -20.33
CA LEU A 357 -5.32 -8.96 -19.08
C LEU A 357 -3.85 -8.49 -18.93
N LYS A 358 -3.63 -7.30 -18.39
CA LYS A 358 -2.29 -6.82 -17.97
C LYS A 358 -1.86 -7.48 -16.65
N TYR A 359 -2.82 -7.76 -15.79
CA TYR A 359 -2.67 -8.55 -14.58
C TYR A 359 -2.66 -10.05 -14.91
N LEU A 360 -2.17 -10.87 -13.98
CA LEU A 360 -2.28 -12.33 -14.11
C LEU A 360 -3.69 -12.82 -13.82
N CYS A 361 -4.40 -12.16 -12.91
CA CYS A 361 -5.78 -12.48 -12.60
C CYS A 361 -6.57 -11.25 -12.12
N CYS A 362 -7.89 -11.39 -12.10
CA CYS A 362 -8.80 -10.37 -11.59
C CYS A 362 -10.00 -11.04 -10.91
N GLY A 363 -10.23 -10.68 -9.64
CA GLY A 363 -11.41 -11.11 -8.89
C GLY A 363 -12.61 -10.22 -9.18
N LEU A 364 -13.76 -10.83 -9.48
CA LEU A 364 -15.05 -10.15 -9.62
C LEU A 364 -15.92 -10.45 -8.40
N ILE A 365 -16.37 -9.40 -7.72
CA ILE A 365 -17.22 -9.51 -6.52
C ILE A 365 -18.66 -9.12 -6.82
N LYS A 366 -19.62 -9.70 -6.09
CA LYS A 366 -21.03 -9.31 -6.18
C LYS A 366 -21.30 -8.09 -5.30
N SER A 367 -22.28 -7.28 -5.71
CA SER A 367 -22.91 -6.32 -4.80
C SER A 367 -23.66 -7.07 -3.71
N VAL A 368 -23.39 -6.76 -2.45
CA VAL A 368 -24.08 -7.36 -1.29
C VAL A 368 -25.56 -6.92 -1.22
N LYS A 369 -25.94 -5.86 -1.96
CA LYS A 369 -27.32 -5.35 -2.04
C LYS A 369 -28.35 -6.35 -2.60
N GLY A 370 -27.91 -7.48 -3.16
CA GLY A 370 -28.78 -8.50 -3.76
C GLY A 370 -28.99 -9.78 -2.95
N ILE A 371 -28.27 -10.00 -1.83
CA ILE A 371 -28.43 -11.22 -1.02
C ILE A 371 -29.53 -10.97 0.02
N LYS A 372 -30.78 -10.87 -0.44
CA LYS A 372 -31.91 -11.14 0.47
C LYS A 372 -31.92 -12.64 0.75
N LYS A 373 -31.84 -13.00 2.03
CA LYS A 373 -32.11 -14.36 2.52
C LYS A 373 -33.49 -14.84 2.07
#